data_AF-A0AA86JZI1-F1
#
_entry.id   AF-A0AA86JZI1-F1
#
_cell.length_a   1.000
_cell.length_b   1.000
_cell.length_c   1.000
_cell.angle_alpha   90.00
_cell.angle_beta   90.00
_cell.angle_gamma   90.00
#
_symmetry.space_group_name_H-M   'P 1'
#
loop_
_entity.id
_entity.type
_entity.pdbx_description
1 polymer ?
#
loop_
_entity_poly.entity_id
_entity_poly.type
_entity_poly.pdbx_seq_one_letter_code
_entity_poly.pdbx_strand_id
1 'polypeptide(L)'
;MKKDMENLIANIYTNMNNVFKEDDDITPVMPLKVEDVNEEFFTAELMAMMLQFQNLTGQDVDIIDFTHILNKLAIQYMLDNRAETV
;
A
#
# COMPACT_ATOMS: atom_id res chain seq x y z
N MET A 1 13.50 -2.60 -16.47
CA MET A 1 12.85 -3.60 -15.60
C MET A 1 13.08 -3.34 -14.12
N LYS A 2 14.24 -3.66 -13.50
CA LYS A 2 14.44 -3.42 -12.05
C LYS A 2 14.27 -1.95 -11.62
N LYS A 3 14.87 -1.02 -12.37
CA LYS A 3 14.75 0.42 -12.12
C LYS A 3 13.31 0.94 -12.30
N ASP A 4 12.51 0.32 -13.15
CA ASP A 4 11.13 0.74 -13.42
C ASP A 4 10.22 0.31 -12.26
N MET A 5 10.42 -0.90 -11.74
CA MET A 5 9.71 -1.41 -10.57
C MET A 5 10.02 -0.58 -9.31
N GLU A 6 11.28 -0.29 -9.03
CA GLU A 6 11.67 0.55 -7.88
C GLU A 6 11.04 1.95 -7.95
N ASN A 7 11.04 2.56 -9.15
CA ASN A 7 10.38 3.85 -9.37
C ASN A 7 8.86 3.76 -9.17
N LEU A 8 8.23 2.69 -9.66
CA LEU A 8 6.79 2.48 -9.50
C LEU A 8 6.41 2.31 -8.03
N ILE A 9 7.17 1.49 -7.28
CA ILE A 9 7.01 1.32 -5.83
C ILE A 9 7.14 2.66 -5.10
N ALA A 10 8.19 3.43 -5.38
CA ALA A 10 8.42 4.73 -4.75
C ALA A 10 7.31 5.73 -5.07
N ASN A 11 6.81 5.72 -6.31
CA ASN A 11 5.71 6.57 -6.75
C ASN A 11 4.41 6.25 -6.01
N ILE A 12 4.05 4.95 -5.93
CA ILE A 12 2.86 4.49 -5.20
C ILE A 12 3.00 4.79 -3.71
N TYR A 13 4.14 4.46 -3.10
CA TYR A 13 4.44 4.75 -1.69
C TYR A 13 4.27 6.24 -1.38
N THR A 14 4.82 7.11 -2.24
CA THR A 14 4.69 8.57 -2.06
C THR A 14 3.23 9.00 -2.14
N ASN A 15 2.49 8.49 -3.14
CA ASN A 15 1.07 8.78 -3.30
C ASN A 15 0.25 8.35 -2.08
N MET A 16 0.51 7.16 -1.54
CA MET A 16 -0.13 6.66 -0.33
C MET A 16 0.18 7.52 0.90
N ASN A 17 1.38 8.08 1.01
CA ASN A 17 1.77 8.92 2.15
C ASN A 17 1.29 10.37 2.03
N ASN A 18 0.86 10.82 0.84
CA ASN A 18 0.26 12.14 0.68
C ASN A 18 -1.06 12.29 1.46
N VAL A 19 -1.72 11.19 1.85
CA VAL A 19 -2.93 11.23 2.71
C VAL A 19 -2.68 11.84 4.09
N PHE A 20 -1.42 11.90 4.53
CA PHE A 20 -1.01 12.49 5.81
C PHE A 20 -0.54 13.94 5.68
N LYS A 21 -0.64 14.54 4.48
CA LYS A 21 -0.11 15.87 4.18
C LYS A 21 -1.25 16.85 3.89
N GLU A 22 -1.02 18.12 4.20
CA GLU A 22 -1.89 19.21 3.76
C GLU A 22 -1.68 19.47 2.26
N ASP A 23 -2.67 20.12 1.62
CA ASP A 23 -2.70 20.32 0.15
C ASP A 23 -1.42 20.99 -0.39
N ASP A 24 -0.86 21.94 0.37
CA ASP A 24 0.36 22.68 0.00
C ASP A 24 1.66 21.85 0.18
N ASP A 25 1.59 20.75 0.94
CA ASP A 25 2.74 19.87 1.25
C ASP A 25 2.76 18.56 0.44
N ILE A 26 1.76 18.36 -0.43
CA ILE A 26 1.65 17.16 -1.28
C ILE A 26 2.92 17.00 -2.12
N THR A 27 3.53 15.82 -2.05
CA THR A 27 4.66 15.49 -2.91
C THR A 27 4.16 15.08 -4.30
N PRO A 28 4.64 15.71 -5.38
CA PRO A 28 4.23 15.33 -6.73
C PRO A 28 4.55 13.87 -7.03
N VAL A 29 3.59 13.20 -7.67
CA VAL A 29 3.71 11.80 -8.12
C VAL A 29 3.48 11.73 -9.62
N MET A 30 4.11 10.75 -10.27
CA MET A 30 3.90 10.45 -11.68
C MET A 30 2.47 9.90 -11.88
N PRO A 31 1.69 10.45 -12.83
CA PRO A 31 0.38 9.89 -13.17
C PRO A 31 0.55 8.50 -13.79
N LEU A 32 -0.29 7.56 -13.35
CA LEU A 32 -0.36 6.21 -13.91
C LEU A 32 -1.62 6.10 -14.77
N LYS A 33 -1.50 5.45 -15.93
CA LYS A 33 -2.65 5.20 -16.79
C LYS A 33 -3.30 3.88 -16.42
N VAL A 34 -4.63 3.82 -16.53
CA VAL A 34 -5.38 2.59 -16.24
C VAL A 34 -4.97 1.46 -17.17
N GLU A 35 -4.58 1.76 -18.41
CA GLU A 35 -4.08 0.77 -19.36
C GLU A 35 -2.76 0.11 -18.94
N ASP A 36 -1.99 0.75 -18.05
CA ASP A 36 -0.72 0.25 -17.53
C ASP A 36 -0.89 -0.60 -16.26
N VAL A 37 -2.12 -0.77 -15.76
CA VAL A 37 -2.44 -1.58 -14.58
C VAL A 37 -2.38 -3.07 -14.94
N ASN A 38 -1.43 -3.78 -14.34
CA ASN A 38 -1.20 -5.21 -14.53
C ASN A 38 -0.59 -5.84 -13.26
N GLU A 39 -0.10 -7.07 -13.36
CA GLU A 39 0.51 -7.79 -12.22
C GLU A 39 1.73 -7.06 -11.62
N GLU A 40 2.53 -6.37 -12.43
CA GLU A 40 3.67 -5.57 -11.94
C GLU A 40 3.19 -4.38 -11.10
N PHE A 41 2.10 -3.74 -11.50
CA PHE A 41 1.48 -2.67 -10.73
C PHE A 41 1.00 -3.17 -9.36
N PHE A 42 0.25 -4.28 -9.30
CA PHE A 42 -0.21 -4.83 -8.02
C PHE A 42 0.95 -5.34 -7.16
N THR A 43 2.01 -5.85 -7.77
CA THR A 43 3.24 -6.21 -7.05
C THR A 43 3.88 -4.95 -6.44
N ALA A 44 3.95 -3.85 -7.19
CA ALA A 44 4.48 -2.60 -6.68
C ALA A 44 3.63 -2.01 -5.55
N GLU A 45 2.29 -2.08 -5.65
CA GLU A 45 1.37 -1.69 -4.58
C GLU A 45 1.61 -2.51 -3.31
N LEU A 46 1.71 -3.83 -3.43
CA LEU A 46 1.96 -4.70 -2.29
C LEU A 46 3.27 -4.34 -1.57
N MET A 47 4.34 -4.11 -2.33
CA MET A 47 5.64 -3.70 -1.80
C MET A 47 5.57 -2.32 -1.15
N ALA A 48 4.89 -1.36 -1.77
CA ALA A 48 4.71 -0.01 -1.24
C ALA A 48 3.91 -0.03 0.08
N MET A 49 2.85 -0.83 0.16
CA MET A 49 2.06 -1.02 1.38
C MET A 49 2.90 -1.63 2.51
N MET A 50 3.73 -2.63 2.20
CA MET A 50 4.62 -3.23 3.19
C MET A 50 5.61 -2.18 3.72
N LEU A 51 6.27 -1.43 2.84
CA LEU A 51 7.20 -0.37 3.22
C LEU A 51 6.52 0.70 4.08
N GLN A 52 5.28 1.08 3.74
CA GLN A 52 4.51 2.04 4.54
C GLN A 52 4.18 1.47 5.92
N PHE A 53 3.74 0.21 6.00
CA PHE A 53 3.46 -0.46 7.26
C PHE A 53 4.69 -0.50 8.16
N GLN A 54 5.85 -0.90 7.62
CA GLN A 54 7.11 -0.93 8.36
C GLN A 54 7.48 0.48 8.87
N ASN A 55 7.39 1.51 8.02
CA ASN A 55 7.71 2.89 8.41
C ASN A 55 6.76 3.46 9.48
N LEU A 56 5.46 3.17 9.39
CA LEU A 56 4.47 3.73 10.32
C LEU A 56 4.43 3.00 11.66
N THR A 57 4.74 1.70 11.68
CA THR A 57 4.64 0.87 12.90
C THR A 57 5.98 0.57 13.55
N GLY A 58 7.09 0.74 12.83
CA GLY A 58 8.43 0.33 13.26
C GLY A 58 8.65 -1.19 13.28
N GLN A 59 7.71 -1.99 12.77
CA GLN A 59 7.84 -3.44 12.70
C GLN A 59 8.62 -3.83 11.45
N ASP A 60 9.67 -4.64 11.62
CA ASP A 60 10.39 -5.26 10.51
C ASP A 60 9.73 -6.60 10.18
N VAL A 61 8.95 -6.62 9.10
CA VAL A 61 8.21 -7.80 8.61
C VAL A 61 8.59 -8.09 7.17
N ASP A 62 8.70 -9.37 6.81
CA ASP A 62 8.83 -9.74 5.39
C ASP A 62 7.46 -9.74 4.68
N ILE A 63 7.50 -9.98 3.36
CA ILE A 63 6.30 -9.94 2.51
C ILE A 63 5.26 -10.99 2.87
N ILE A 64 5.68 -12.17 3.36
CA ILE A 64 4.78 -13.25 3.74
C ILE A 64 4.08 -12.89 5.04
N ASP A 65 4.84 -12.44 6.04
CA ASP A 65 4.28 -11.96 7.30
C ASP A 65 3.33 -10.79 7.08
N PHE A 66 3.71 -9.83 6.23
CA PHE A 66 2.88 -8.69 5.88
C PHE A 66 1.53 -9.10 5.28
N THR A 67 1.51 -10.04 4.32
CA THR A 67 0.25 -10.51 3.73
C THR A 67 -0.64 -11.25 4.73
N HIS A 68 -0.07 -11.98 5.70
CA HIS A 68 -0.84 -12.57 6.79
C HIS A 68 -1.45 -11.51 7.71
N ILE A 69 -0.74 -10.42 8.00
CA ILE A 69 -1.28 -9.27 8.75
C ILE A 69 -2.47 -8.67 8.01
N LEU A 70 -2.35 -8.40 6.71
CA LEU A 70 -3.46 -7.85 5.91
C LEU A 70 -4.68 -8.77 5.92
N ASN A 71 -4.48 -10.08 5.76
CA ASN A 71 -5.57 -11.06 5.83
C ASN A 71 -6.27 -11.06 7.19
N LYS A 72 -5.49 -10.99 8.28
CA LYS A 72 -6.03 -10.90 9.64
C LYS A 72 -6.88 -9.64 9.81
N LEU A 73 -6.40 -8.48 9.37
CA LEU A 73 -7.12 -7.20 9.46
C LEU A 73 -8.42 -7.24 8.65
N ALA A 74 -8.39 -7.80 7.43
CA ALA A 74 -9.58 -7.95 6.60
C ALA A 74 -10.63 -8.85 7.27
N ILE A 75 -10.22 -9.97 7.86
CA ILE A 75 -11.12 -10.86 8.61
C ILE A 75 -11.70 -10.15 9.84
N GLN A 76 -10.87 -9.43 10.61
CA GLN A 76 -11.33 -8.67 11.78
C GLN A 76 -12.41 -7.65 11.38
N TYR A 77 -12.15 -6.85 10.34
CA TYR A 77 -13.12 -5.90 9.82
C TYR A 77 -14.44 -6.58 9.42
N MET A 78 -14.37 -7.72 8.71
CA MET A 78 -15.59 -8.45 8.32
C MET A 78 -16.38 -8.98 9.53
N LEU A 79 -15.71 -9.41 10.60
CA LEU A 79 -16.38 -9.91 11.80
C LEU A 79 -17.04 -8.77 12.58
N ASP A 80 -16.34 -7.65 12.76
CA ASP A 80 -16.85 -6.48 13.49
C ASP A 80 -18.08 -5.89 12.78
N ASN A 81 -18.07 -5.80 11.44
CA ASN A 81 -19.18 -5.24 10.67
C ASN A 81 -20.31 -6.24 10.37
N ARG A 82 -20.08 -7.56 10.53
CA ARG A 82 -21.17 -8.55 10.50
C ARG A 82 -21.95 -8.58 11.82
N ALA A 83 -21.32 -8.22 12.94
CA ALA A 83 -22.00 -8.13 14.23
C ALA A 83 -23.02 -6.97 14.29
N GLU A 84 -22.94 -5.99 13.38
CA GLU A 84 -23.91 -4.88 13.29
C GLU A 84 -25.18 -5.21 12.47
N THR A 85 -25.25 -6.40 11.86
CA THR A 85 -26.36 -6.80 10.98
C THR A 85 -27.18 -8.01 11.49
N VAL A 86 -27.09 -8.33 12.78
CA VAL A 86 -27.92 -9.37 13.46
C VAL A 86 -28.73 -8.77 14.60
#